data_AF-A0A6F9C0J6-F1
#
_entry.id   AF-A0A6F9C0J6-F1
#
_cell.length_a   1.000
_cell.length_b   1.000
_cell.length_c   1.000
_cell.angle_alpha   90.00
_cell.angle_beta   90.00
_cell.angle_gamma   90.00
#
_symmetry.space_group_name_H-M   'P 1'
#
loop_
_entity.id
_entity.type
_entity.pdbx_description
1 polymer ?
#
loop_
_entity_poly.entity_id
_entity_poly.type
_entity_poly.pdbx_seq_one_letter_code
_entity_poly.pdbx_strand_id
1 'polypeptide(L)'
;MMYGCYCGLGGQGWPRDKADWCCHKHDCCYGDADIAGCQTKTRKYQWTCEDKTAECDDLKDKCEKILCKCDREAAKCLRKAPFIRKYAMWPDFLCGCTLPTCNIY
;
A
#
# COMPACT_ATOMS: atom_id res chain seq x y z
N MET A 1 9.46 7.03 -5.00
CA MET A 1 9.64 7.78 -3.74
C MET A 1 9.68 6.74 -2.64
N MET A 2 10.65 6.80 -1.72
CA MET A 2 10.84 5.81 -0.65
C MET A 2 10.58 6.46 0.71
N TYR A 3 9.89 5.76 1.60
CA TYR A 3 9.57 6.21 2.95
C TYR A 3 9.49 5.01 3.90
N GLY A 4 10.08 5.14 5.08
CA GLY A 4 10.07 4.07 6.08
C GLY A 4 10.67 2.78 5.51
N CYS A 5 10.03 1.65 5.82
CA CYS A 5 10.49 0.31 5.46
C CYS A 5 9.61 -0.41 4.44
N TYR A 6 8.43 0.13 4.14
CA TYR A 6 7.44 -0.48 3.26
C TYR A 6 6.93 0.45 2.16
N CYS A 7 6.92 1.77 2.36
CA CYS A 7 6.48 2.68 1.30
C CYS A 7 7.56 2.80 0.20
N GLY A 8 7.55 1.88 -0.77
CA GLY A 8 8.56 1.76 -1.81
C GLY A 8 8.42 0.46 -2.59
N LEU A 9 9.48 0.04 -3.29
CA LEU A 9 9.53 -1.29 -3.90
C LEU A 9 10.06 -2.30 -2.87
N GLY A 10 9.28 -3.36 -2.61
CA GLY A 10 9.65 -4.39 -1.64
C GLY A 10 9.14 -4.02 -0.25
N GLY A 11 9.86 -4.45 0.79
CA GLY A 11 9.54 -4.13 2.17
C GLY A 11 10.07 -5.18 3.12
N GLN A 12 10.67 -4.76 4.22
CA GLN A 12 11.20 -5.69 5.24
C GLN A 12 11.23 -5.06 6.62
N GLY A 13 11.36 -5.91 7.64
CA GLY A 13 11.52 -5.45 9.02
C GLY A 13 10.25 -4.83 9.59
N TRP A 14 10.40 -3.99 10.62
CA TRP A 14 9.24 -3.45 11.34
C TRP A 14 8.86 -2.04 10.84
N PRO A 15 7.57 -1.76 10.56
CA PRO A 15 7.13 -0.45 10.11
C PRO A 15 7.45 0.67 11.11
N ARG A 16 7.92 1.81 10.59
CA ARG A 16 8.50 2.90 11.38
C ARG A 16 7.45 3.80 12.03
N ASP A 17 6.32 3.98 11.38
CA ASP A 17 5.24 4.82 11.85
C ASP A 17 3.89 4.46 11.18
N LYS A 18 2.87 5.29 11.44
CA LYS A 18 1.52 5.07 10.90
C LYS A 18 1.48 5.08 9.37
N ALA A 19 2.29 5.91 8.71
CA ALA A 19 2.31 5.95 7.25
C ALA A 19 2.93 4.67 6.69
N ASP A 20 4.01 4.19 7.31
CA ASP A 20 4.67 2.94 6.95
C ASP A 20 3.76 1.71 7.17
N TRP A 21 2.94 1.72 8.23
CA TRP A 21 1.91 0.71 8.44
C TRP A 21 0.80 0.71 7.38
N CYS A 22 0.48 1.86 6.77
CA CYS A 22 -0.43 1.92 5.63
C CYS A 22 0.18 1.20 4.42
N CYS A 23 1.48 1.38 4.19
CA CYS A 23 2.20 0.75 3.09
C CYS A 23 2.36 -0.76 3.31
N HIS A 24 2.69 -1.21 4.53
CA HIS A 24 2.69 -2.65 4.84
C HIS A 24 1.32 -3.30 4.57
N LYS A 25 0.21 -2.63 4.93
CA LYS A 25 -1.14 -3.10 4.60
C LYS A 25 -1.38 -3.19 3.10
N HIS A 26 -0.90 -2.19 2.36
CA HIS A 26 -1.00 -2.14 0.92
C HIS A 26 -0.21 -3.27 0.25
N ASP A 27 1.03 -3.51 0.69
CA ASP A 27 1.87 -4.61 0.22
C ASP A 27 1.22 -5.98 0.48
N CYS A 28 0.60 -6.17 1.64
CA CYS A 28 -0.19 -7.37 1.93
C CYS A 28 -1.37 -7.53 0.95
N CYS A 29 -2.11 -6.46 0.69
CA CYS A 29 -3.24 -6.47 -0.25
C CYS A 29 -2.78 -6.79 -1.68
N TYR A 30 -1.63 -6.24 -2.09
CA TYR A 30 -1.01 -6.54 -3.38
C TYR A 30 -0.48 -7.98 -3.42
N GLY A 31 0.09 -8.50 -2.33
CA GLY A 31 0.48 -9.91 -2.23
C GLY A 31 -0.68 -10.86 -2.49
N ASP A 32 -1.84 -10.62 -1.88
CA ASP A 32 -3.05 -11.41 -2.13
C ASP A 32 -3.55 -11.28 -3.58
N ALA A 33 -3.47 -10.07 -4.15
CA ALA A 33 -3.84 -9.82 -5.53
C ALA A 33 -2.91 -10.51 -6.53
N ASP A 34 -1.60 -10.56 -6.25
CA ASP A 34 -0.63 -11.28 -7.08
C ASP A 34 -0.80 -12.80 -6.97
N ILE A 35 -1.11 -13.34 -5.78
CA ILE A 35 -1.53 -14.75 -5.62
C ILE A 35 -2.79 -15.05 -6.44
N ALA A 36 -3.71 -14.09 -6.54
CA ALA A 36 -4.90 -14.18 -7.39
C ALA A 36 -4.62 -13.95 -8.89
N GLY A 37 -3.37 -13.70 -9.30
CA GLY A 37 -2.94 -13.55 -10.69
C GLY A 37 -3.17 -12.16 -11.30
N CYS A 38 -3.27 -11.10 -10.48
CA CYS A 38 -3.74 -9.80 -10.94
C CYS A 38 -2.70 -8.85 -11.55
N GLN A 39 -1.41 -9.20 -11.58
CA GLN A 39 -0.33 -8.39 -12.14
C GLN A 39 -0.33 -6.95 -11.57
N THR A 40 -0.24 -6.84 -10.25
CA THR A 40 -0.49 -5.62 -9.47
C THR A 40 0.26 -4.36 -9.93
N LYS A 41 1.46 -4.52 -10.49
CA LYS A 41 2.36 -3.41 -10.84
C LYS A 41 2.14 -2.84 -12.25
N THR A 42 1.51 -3.59 -13.15
CA THR A 42 1.37 -3.21 -14.57
C THR A 42 -0.07 -3.03 -15.00
N ARG A 43 -1.02 -3.66 -14.29
CA ARG A 43 -2.43 -3.59 -14.62
C ARG A 43 -3.00 -2.21 -14.32
N LYS A 44 -3.73 -1.66 -15.28
CA LYS A 44 -4.40 -0.36 -15.18
C LYS A 44 -5.89 -0.56 -14.91
N TYR A 45 -6.50 0.38 -14.20
CA TYR A 45 -7.93 0.43 -13.95
C TYR A 45 -8.39 1.89 -13.97
N GLN A 46 -9.70 2.11 -14.20
CA GLN A 46 -10.32 3.43 -14.16
C GLN A 46 -10.80 3.75 -12.74
N TRP A 47 -10.67 5.00 -12.33
CA TRP A 47 -11.15 5.48 -11.04
C TRP A 47 -11.43 6.98 -11.12
N THR A 48 -12.27 7.47 -10.22
CA THR A 48 -12.57 8.90 -10.07
C THR A 48 -12.21 9.39 -8.68
N CYS A 49 -12.01 10.70 -8.54
CA CYS A 49 -11.75 11.35 -7.26
C CYS A 49 -12.82 12.40 -7.02
N GLU A 50 -13.73 12.13 -6.09
CA GLU A 50 -14.76 13.06 -5.65
C GLU A 50 -14.59 13.31 -4.16
N ASP A 51 -14.64 14.57 -3.73
CA ASP A 51 -14.45 14.98 -2.33
C ASP A 51 -13.24 14.33 -1.63
N LYS A 52 -12.11 14.29 -2.34
CA LYS A 52 -10.83 13.70 -1.86
C LYS A 52 -10.95 12.22 -1.49
N THR A 53 -11.88 11.52 -2.13
CA THR A 53 -12.13 10.08 -1.96
C THR A 53 -12.09 9.42 -3.34
N ALA A 54 -11.32 8.33 -3.44
CA ALA A 54 -11.24 7.55 -4.67
C ALA A 54 -12.45 6.60 -4.77
N GLU A 55 -13.10 6.55 -5.94
CA GLU A 55 -14.24 5.68 -6.24
C GLU A 55 -13.93 4.72 -7.40
N CYS A 56 -14.48 3.49 -7.31
CA CYS A 56 -14.09 2.33 -8.11
C CYS A 56 -15.29 1.57 -8.73
N ASP A 57 -16.49 2.17 -8.71
CA ASP A 57 -17.75 1.42 -8.80
C ASP A 57 -18.05 0.83 -10.19
N ASP A 58 -17.51 1.40 -11.26
CA ASP A 58 -17.80 1.00 -12.64
C ASP A 58 -16.86 -0.09 -13.21
N LEU A 59 -15.99 -0.67 -12.37
CA LEU A 59 -15.05 -1.70 -12.81
C LEU A 59 -15.76 -3.04 -13.07
N LYS A 60 -15.39 -3.75 -14.13
CA LYS A 60 -15.95 -5.09 -14.45
C LYS A 60 -14.97 -6.21 -14.14
N ASP A 61 -13.69 -5.98 -14.41
CA ASP A 61 -12.65 -6.95 -14.18
C ASP A 61 -12.38 -7.13 -12.67
N LYS A 62 -12.22 -8.39 -12.25
CA LYS A 62 -12.01 -8.74 -10.85
C LYS A 62 -10.71 -8.14 -10.30
N CYS A 63 -9.64 -8.17 -11.08
CA CYS A 63 -8.35 -7.65 -10.66
C CYS A 63 -8.35 -6.14 -10.55
N GLU A 64 -8.97 -5.45 -11.50
CA GLU A 64 -9.17 -3.99 -11.42
C GLU A 64 -9.91 -3.60 -10.13
N LYS A 65 -10.97 -4.33 -9.77
CA LYS A 65 -11.69 -4.10 -8.50
C LYS A 65 -10.81 -4.30 -7.27
N ILE A 66 -10.03 -5.38 -7.24
CA ILE A 66 -9.14 -5.69 -6.11
C ILE A 66 -8.09 -4.59 -5.96
N LEU A 67 -7.42 -4.24 -7.06
CA LEU A 67 -6.36 -3.22 -7.06
C LEU A 67 -6.90 -1.85 -6.64
N CYS A 68 -8.03 -1.43 -7.24
CA CYS A 68 -8.65 -0.16 -6.87
C CYS A 68 -9.05 -0.12 -5.39
N LYS A 69 -9.54 -1.25 -4.84
CA LYS A 69 -9.82 -1.36 -3.41
C LYS A 69 -8.55 -1.24 -2.56
N CYS A 70 -7.47 -1.93 -2.91
CA CYS A 70 -6.19 -1.84 -2.20
C CYS A 70 -5.69 -0.38 -2.18
N ASP A 71 -5.67 0.27 -3.34
CA ASP A 71 -5.17 1.63 -3.52
C ASP A 71 -6.04 2.67 -2.81
N ARG A 72 -7.37 2.52 -2.88
CA ARG A 72 -8.33 3.36 -2.16
C ARG A 72 -8.11 3.31 -0.66
N GLU A 73 -7.92 2.12 -0.11
CA GLU A 73 -7.68 1.95 1.34
C GLU A 73 -6.32 2.49 1.76
N ALA A 74 -5.28 2.30 0.95
CA ALA A 74 -3.96 2.90 1.19
C ALA A 74 -4.04 4.44 1.18
N ALA A 75 -4.73 5.03 0.19
CA ALA A 75 -4.93 6.47 0.11
C ALA A 75 -5.69 7.03 1.33
N LYS A 76 -6.77 6.37 1.75
CA LYS A 76 -7.53 6.75 2.96
C LYS A 76 -6.68 6.66 4.23
N CYS A 77 -5.84 5.64 4.34
CA CYS A 77 -4.94 5.44 5.47
C CYS A 77 -3.87 6.54 5.52
N LEU A 78 -3.16 6.76 4.40
CA LEU A 78 -2.11 7.76 4.28
C LEU A 78 -2.63 9.19 4.51
N ARG A 79 -3.85 9.50 4.07
CA ARG A 79 -4.51 10.80 4.33
C ARG A 79 -4.60 11.14 5.83
N LYS A 80 -4.67 10.12 6.70
CA LYS A 80 -4.78 10.28 8.16
C LYS A 80 -3.43 10.16 8.86
N ALA A 81 -2.38 9.70 8.17
CA ALA A 81 -1.07 9.48 8.76
C ALA A 81 -0.22 10.77 8.70
N PRO A 82 0.45 11.16 9.80
CA PRO A 82 1.37 12.28 9.76
C PRO A 82 2.60 11.94 8.93
N PHE A 83 3.09 12.88 8.12
CA PHE A 83 4.33 12.71 7.39
C PHE A 83 5.53 13.09 8.25
N ILE A 84 6.30 12.10 8.70
CA ILE A 84 7.52 12.31 9.50
C ILE A 84 8.74 12.37 8.56
N ARG A 85 9.30 13.57 8.36
CA ARG A 85 10.41 13.81 7.41
C ARG A 85 11.64 12.93 7.65
N LYS A 86 11.90 12.53 8.90
CA LYS A 86 13.01 11.62 9.26
C LYS A 86 12.98 10.30 8.49
N TYR A 87 11.80 9.78 8.17
CA TYR A 87 11.65 8.50 7.48
C TYR A 87 11.58 8.63 5.96
N ALA A 88 11.65 9.83 5.40
CA ALA A 88 11.80 10.00 3.96
C ALA A 88 13.18 9.49 3.52
N MET A 89 13.22 8.63 2.50
CA MET A 89 14.43 7.93 2.04
C MET A 89 15.15 7.19 3.19
N TRP A 90 14.38 6.57 4.08
CA TRP A 90 14.92 5.77 5.16
C TRP A 90 15.69 4.56 4.59
N PRO A 91 16.92 4.28 5.08
CA PRO A 91 17.71 3.17 4.54
C PRO A 91 17.17 1.79 4.93
N ASP A 92 16.97 0.91 3.94
CA ASP A 92 16.41 -0.44 4.12
C ASP A 92 17.19 -1.31 5.11
N PHE A 93 18.52 -1.13 5.22
CA PHE A 93 19.35 -1.89 6.17
C PHE A 93 19.05 -1.53 7.65
N LEU A 94 18.37 -0.42 7.91
CA LEU A 94 17.92 -0.03 9.25
C LEU A 94 16.53 -0.58 9.59
N CYS A 95 15.88 -1.28 8.66
CA CYS A 95 14.53 -1.80 8.85
C CYS A 95 14.44 -3.00 9.80
N GLY A 96 15.55 -3.73 9.97
CA GLY A 96 15.63 -4.92 10.80
C GLY A 96 15.06 -6.17 10.11
N CYS A 97 15.03 -7.29 10.84
CA CYS A 97 14.69 -8.62 10.28
C CYS A 97 13.36 -9.19 10.78
N THR A 98 12.67 -8.50 11.70
CA THR A 98 11.37 -8.93 12.22
C THR A 98 10.25 -8.40 11.34
N LEU A 99 9.60 -9.29 10.59
CA LEU A 99 8.51 -8.94 9.70
C LEU A 99 7.15 -9.17 10.40
N PRO A 100 6.27 -8.16 10.47
CA PRO A 100 4.88 -8.38 10.87
C PRO A 100 4.14 -9.25 9.83
N THR A 101 3.08 -9.93 10.28
CA THR A 101 2.25 -10.75 9.39
C THR A 101 1.12 -9.93 8.79
N CYS A 102 0.60 -10.35 7.63
CA CYS A 102 -0.56 -9.72 6.99
C CYS A 102 -1.89 -9.96 7.71
N ASN A 103 -1.96 -10.91 8.64
CA ASN A 103 -3.17 -11.30 9.38
C ASN A 103 -3.63 -10.26 10.42
N ILE A 104 -2.90 -9.16 10.58
CA ILE A 104 -3.17 -8.11 11.57
C ILE A 104 -4.18 -7.06 11.07
N TYR A 105 -4.75 -7.23 9.88
CA TYR A 105 -5.46 -6.19 9.12
C TYR A 105 -6.91 -6.46 8.77
#